data_AF-A0A3N5Z7I2-F1
#
_entry.id   AF-A0A3N5Z7I2-F1
#
_cell.length_a   1.000
_cell.length_b   1.000
_cell.length_c   1.000
_cell.angle_alpha   90.00
_cell.angle_beta   90.00
_cell.angle_gamma   90.00
#
_symmetry.space_group_name_H-M   'P 1'
#
loop_
_entity.id
_entity.type
_entity.pdbx_description
1 polymer ?
#
loop_
_entity_poly.entity_id
_entity_poly.type
_entity_poly.pdbx_seq_one_letter_code
_entity_poly.pdbx_strand_id
1 'polypeptide(L)'
;MIRATEKSLRNPDLAAAQNDLAPGELTAIESALGALRGVMDAGDRGAIEQKTQVLNDVTRHLAEVLMNRSVRAALSGKNIDGI
;
A
#
# COMPACT_ATOMS: atom_id res chain seq x y z
N MET A 1 9.01 -6.18 1.39
CA MET A 1 7.71 -5.79 0.80
C MET A 1 6.54 -6.08 1.73
N ILE A 2 6.28 -7.32 2.14
CA ILE A 2 5.11 -7.66 2.99
C ILE A 2 4.95 -6.75 4.22
N ARG A 3 5.99 -6.61 5.07
CA ARG A 3 5.91 -5.74 6.25
C ARG A 3 5.65 -4.27 5.93
N ALA A 4 6.10 -3.80 4.77
CA ALA A 4 5.86 -2.42 4.32
C ALA A 4 4.41 -2.25 3.89
N THR A 5 3.87 -3.19 3.10
CA THR A 5 2.46 -3.20 2.70
C THR A 5 1.53 -3.35 3.90
N GLU A 6 1.84 -4.26 4.84
CA GLU A 6 1.07 -4.42 6.09
C GLU A 6 1.08 -3.16 6.94
N LYS A 7 2.22 -2.45 6.99
CA LYS A 7 2.31 -1.16 7.68
C LYS A 7 1.43 -0.11 7.00
N SER A 8 1.44 -0.05 5.66
CA SER A 8 0.57 0.86 4.89
C SER A 8 -0.90 0.55 5.10
N LEU A 9 -1.29 -0.72 5.18
CA LEU A 9 -2.67 -1.14 5.48
C LEU A 9 -3.14 -0.75 6.88
N ARG A 10 -2.22 -0.62 7.83
CA ARG A 10 -2.51 -0.16 9.20
C ARG A 10 -2.37 1.34 9.37
N ASN A 11 -2.02 2.07 8.31
CA ASN A 11 -1.82 3.51 8.40
C ASN A 11 -3.19 4.21 8.58
N PRO A 12 -3.39 5.03 9.63
CA PRO A 12 -4.62 5.80 9.77
C PRO A 12 -4.90 6.72 8.58
N ASP A 13 -3.88 7.19 7.86
CA ASP A 13 -4.06 7.94 6.61
C ASP A 13 -4.72 7.13 5.50
N LEU A 14 -4.65 5.80 5.54
CA LEU A 14 -5.36 4.94 4.59
C LEU A 14 -6.87 5.07 4.74
N ALA A 15 -7.38 5.13 5.97
CA ALA A 15 -8.81 5.34 6.21
C ALA A 15 -9.26 6.68 5.60
N ALA A 16 -8.42 7.71 5.70
CA ALA A 16 -8.68 9.02 5.15
C ALA A 16 -8.44 9.11 3.62
N ALA A 17 -7.74 8.13 3.04
CA ALA A 17 -7.43 8.00 1.62
C ALA A 17 -8.32 6.95 0.90
N GLN A 18 -9.28 6.32 1.58
CA GLN A 18 -10.17 5.32 0.97
C GLN A 18 -10.89 5.85 -0.27
N ASN A 19 -11.24 7.14 -0.28
CA ASN A 19 -11.91 7.79 -1.42
C ASN A 19 -11.00 7.97 -2.65
N ASP A 20 -9.67 7.89 -2.47
CA ASP A 20 -8.67 8.05 -3.53
C ASP A 20 -8.22 6.70 -4.12
N LEU A 21 -8.71 5.59 -3.57
CA LEU A 21 -8.44 4.23 -4.06
C LEU A 21 -9.44 3.85 -5.15
N ALA A 22 -8.98 3.01 -6.09
CA ALA A 22 -9.86 2.43 -7.08
C ALA A 22 -10.85 1.43 -6.44
N PRO A 23 -12.06 1.25 -7.00
CA PRO A 23 -13.01 0.26 -6.52
C PRO A 23 -12.39 -1.15 -6.46
N GLY A 24 -12.48 -1.80 -5.31
CA GLY A 24 -11.95 -3.16 -5.11
C GLY A 24 -10.42 -3.26 -4.93
N GLU A 25 -9.70 -2.14 -4.95
CA GLU A 25 -8.24 -2.14 -4.81
C GLU A 25 -7.76 -2.70 -3.47
N LEU A 26 -8.40 -2.31 -2.37
CA LEU A 26 -8.10 -2.87 -1.04
C LEU A 26 -8.24 -4.39 -1.03
N THR A 27 -9.33 -4.91 -1.58
CA THR A 27 -9.57 -6.35 -1.67
C THR A 27 -8.51 -7.05 -2.53
N ALA A 28 -8.05 -6.43 -3.61
CA ALA A 28 -6.96 -6.97 -4.45
C ALA A 28 -5.63 -7.03 -3.68
N ILE A 29 -5.30 -5.99 -2.91
CA ILE A 29 -4.09 -5.93 -2.08
C ILE A 29 -4.14 -7.00 -0.97
N GLU A 30 -5.27 -7.14 -0.27
CA GLU A 30 -5.47 -8.15 0.76
C GLU A 30 -5.34 -9.57 0.20
N SER A 31 -5.93 -9.82 -0.98
CA SER A 31 -5.83 -11.11 -1.66
C SER A 31 -4.38 -11.43 -2.05
N ALA A 32 -3.64 -10.47 -2.61
CA ALA A 32 -2.25 -10.65 -2.98
C ALA A 32 -1.34 -10.91 -1.76
N LEU A 33 -1.61 -10.24 -0.63
CA LEU A 33 -0.92 -10.51 0.65
C LEU A 33 -1.17 -11.92 1.16
N GLY A 34 -2.43 -12.38 1.10
CA GLY A 34 -2.78 -13.76 1.48
C GLY A 34 -2.06 -14.79 0.61
N ALA A 35 -2.06 -14.57 -0.71
CA ALA A 35 -1.37 -15.45 -1.66
C ALA A 35 0.15 -15.50 -1.44
N LEU A 36 0.78 -14.35 -1.15
CA LEU A 36 2.22 -14.31 -0.88
C LEU A 36 2.56 -14.98 0.46
N ARG A 37 1.74 -14.81 1.50
CA ARG A 37 1.93 -15.56 2.76
C ARG A 37 1.85 -17.07 2.55
N GLY A 38 0.85 -17.54 1.80
CA GLY A 38 0.68 -18.97 1.54
C GLY A 38 1.89 -19.62 0.86
N VAL A 39 2.56 -18.93 -0.06
CA VAL A 39 3.77 -19.47 -0.73
C VAL A 39 5.04 -19.36 0.12
N MET A 40 5.10 -18.40 1.05
CA MET A 40 6.22 -18.31 1.99
C MET A 40 6.27 -19.49 2.94
N ASP A 41 5.12 -19.95 3.41
CA ASP A 41 5.02 -21.14 4.28
C ASP A 41 5.43 -22.43 3.53
N ALA A 42 5.25 -22.46 2.20
CA ALA A 42 5.58 -23.60 1.35
C ALA A 42 7.06 -23.66 0.91
N GLY A 43 7.83 -22.57 1.07
CA GLY A 43 9.27 -22.54 0.79
C GLY A 43 9.68 -22.52 -0.70
N ASP A 44 8.73 -22.36 -1.63
CA ASP A 44 9.01 -22.26 -3.06
C ASP A 44 9.49 -20.85 -3.43
N ARG A 45 10.80 -20.70 -3.67
CA ARG A 45 11.42 -19.42 -4.01
C ARG A 45 10.84 -18.80 -5.29
N GLY A 46 10.57 -19.60 -6.32
CA GLY A 46 10.04 -19.10 -7.58
C GLY A 46 8.60 -18.59 -7.42
N ALA A 47 7.80 -19.27 -6.60
CA ALA A 47 6.47 -18.80 -6.24
C ALA A 47 6.53 -17.53 -5.38
N ILE A 48 7.47 -17.43 -4.43
CA ILE A 48 7.67 -16.24 -3.60
C ILE A 48 8.02 -15.01 -4.45
N GLU A 49 8.94 -15.15 -5.41
CA GLU A 49 9.31 -14.04 -6.31
C GLU A 49 8.12 -13.57 -7.15
N GLN A 50 7.40 -14.51 -7.78
CA GLN A 50 6.21 -14.19 -8.57
C GLN A 50 5.13 -13.48 -7.73
N LYS A 51 4.81 -14.00 -6.54
CA LYS A 51 3.80 -13.41 -5.67
C LYS A 51 4.27 -12.06 -5.10
N THR A 52 5.58 -11.87 -4.91
CA THR A 52 6.14 -10.57 -4.53
C THR A 52 5.94 -9.55 -5.65
N GLN A 53 6.17 -9.94 -6.91
CA GLN A 53 5.95 -9.04 -8.04
C GLN A 53 4.47 -8.65 -8.17
N VAL A 54 3.55 -9.62 -8.06
CA VAL A 54 2.11 -9.35 -8.06
C VAL A 54 1.74 -8.38 -6.94
N LEU A 55 2.25 -8.60 -5.72
CA LEU A 55 2.00 -7.69 -4.60
C LEU A 55 2.52 -6.28 -4.88
N ASN A 56 3.71 -6.15 -5.47
CA ASN A 56 4.28 -4.83 -5.82
C ASN A 56 3.40 -4.10 -6.83
N ASP A 57 2.90 -4.79 -7.84
CA ASP A 57 2.09 -4.16 -8.89
C ASP A 57 0.73 -3.71 -8.36
N VAL A 58 0.04 -4.53 -7.56
CA VAL A 58 -1.26 -4.14 -6.98
C VAL A 58 -1.16 -3.09 -5.88
N THR A 59 0.03 -2.87 -5.30
CA THR A 59 0.25 -1.84 -4.27
C THR A 59 0.84 -0.54 -4.82
N ARG A 60 1.08 -0.45 -6.13
CA ARG A 60 1.67 0.72 -6.76
C ARG A 60 0.79 1.96 -6.60
N HIS A 61 -0.50 1.85 -6.93
CA HIS A 61 -1.45 2.96 -6.80
C HIS A 61 -1.64 3.39 -5.34
N LEU A 62 -1.76 2.44 -4.41
CA LEU A 62 -1.73 2.75 -2.97
C LEU A 62 -0.51 3.59 -2.55
N ALA A 63 0.69 3.25 -3.03
CA ALA A 63 1.90 4.01 -2.71
C ALA A 63 1.84 5.44 -3.27
N GLU A 64 1.32 5.61 -4.49
CA GLU A 64 1.11 6.92 -5.12
C GLU A 64 0.10 7.77 -4.35
N VAL A 65 -1.02 7.19 -3.92
CA VAL A 65 -2.05 7.86 -3.12
C VAL A 65 -1.49 8.36 -1.78
N LEU A 66 -0.81 7.50 -1.04
CA LEU A 66 -0.21 7.86 0.26
C LEU A 66 0.90 8.92 0.10
N MET A 67 1.69 8.84 -0.98
CA MET A 67 2.70 9.85 -1.29
C MET A 67 2.06 11.21 -1.62
N ASN A 68 1.07 11.23 -2.51
CA ASN A 68 0.36 12.45 -2.90
C ASN A 68 -0.28 13.14 -1.68
N ARG A 69 -0.84 12.36 -0.76
CA ARG A 69 -1.42 12.88 0.48
C ARG A 69 -0.35 13.44 1.42
N SER A 70 0.77 12.74 1.59
CA SER A 70 1.88 13.19 2.42
C SER A 70 2.46 14.52 1.92
N VAL A 71 2.61 14.66 0.59
CA VAL A 71 3.05 15.90 -0.04
C VAL A 71 2.04 17.03 0.18
N ARG A 72 0.74 16.77 -0.03
CA ARG A 72 -0.32 17.78 0.24
C ARG A 72 -0.34 18.24 1.69
N ALA A 73 -0.20 17.31 2.64
CA ALA A 73 -0.14 17.63 4.06
C ALA A 73 1.08 18.50 4.39
N ALA A 74 2.26 18.15 3.86
CA ALA A 74 3.49 18.94 4.05
C ALA A 74 3.38 20.35 3.44
N LEU A 75 2.77 20.47 2.25
CA LEU A 75 2.53 21.77 1.60
C LEU A 75 1.52 22.62 2.39
N SER A 76 0.45 22.01 2.92
CA SER A 76 -0.56 22.72 3.70
C SER A 76 -0.06 23.13 5.09
N GLY A 77 0.77 22.32 5.72
CA GLY A 77 1.42 22.66 7.00
C GLY A 77 2.42 23.81 6.88
N LYS A 78 3.07 23.96 5.71
CA LYS A 78 3.97 25.09 5.43
C LYS A 78 3.22 26.42 5.16
N ASN A 79 1.91 26.38 4.89
CA ASN A 79 1.09 27.56 4.62
C ASN A 79 0.50 28.23 5.89
N ILE A 80 0.77 27.70 7.09
CA ILE A 80 0.18 28.21 8.35
C ILE A 80 1.16 29.04 9.21
N ASP A 81 2.45 29.11 8.84
CA ASP A 81 3.47 29.97 9.49
C ASP A 81 3.69 31.29 8.74
N GLY A 82 2.63 31.82 8.14
CA GLY A 82 2.68 32.98 7.26
C GLY A 82 1.67 34.08 7.58
N ILE A 83 1.35 34.32 8.86
CA ILE A 83 0.74 35.57 9.36
C ILE A 83 1.30 35.89 10.74
#